data_AF-A0A816DHN0-F1
#
_entry.id   AF-A0A816DHN0-F1
#
_cell.length_a   1.000
_cell.length_b   1.000
_cell.length_c   1.000
_cell.angle_alpha   90.00
_cell.angle_beta   90.00
_cell.angle_gamma   90.00
#
_symmetry.space_group_name_H-M   'P 1'
#
loop_
_entity.id
_entity.type
_entity.pdbx_description
1 polymer ?
#
loop_
_entity_poly.entity_id
_entity_poly.type
_entity_poly.pdbx_seq_one_letter_code
_entity_poly.pdbx_strand_id
1 'polypeptide(L)' 'VIALNPSITSRFTQLSTIDDMLKELFIEQWNSNVSYDQYYAQCAPDQCSYIQTVQGNAIYIVTTIIGLVGGLLTVLQ' A
#
# COMPACT_ATOMS: atom_id res chain seq x y z
N VAL A 1 8.50 12.72 -9.95
CA VAL A 1 9.79 12.40 -10.64
C VAL A 1 10.72 13.57 -10.40
N ILE A 2 11.76 13.39 -9.60
CA ILE A 2 12.67 14.50 -9.27
C ILE A 2 13.62 14.67 -10.45
N ALA A 3 13.63 15.85 -11.06
CA ALA A 3 14.61 16.19 -12.09
C ALA A 3 16.02 16.01 -11.52
N LEU A 4 16.96 15.48 -12.31
CA LEU A 4 18.36 15.41 -11.91
C LEU A 4 18.90 16.83 -11.70
N ASN A 5 18.93 17.28 -10.45
CA ASN A 5 19.59 18.52 -10.06
C ASN A 5 21.01 18.17 -9.59
N PRO A 6 22.07 18.60 -10.32
CA PRO A 6 23.45 18.24 -9.98
C PRO A 6 23.94 18.87 -8.67
N SER A 7 23.22 19.83 -8.10
CA SER A 7 23.51 20.41 -6.78
C SER A 7 22.98 19.57 -5.61
N ILE A 8 22.18 18.53 -5.88
CA ILE A 8 21.63 17.64 -4.87
C ILE A 8 22.54 16.42 -4.75
N THR A 9 23.04 16.16 -3.54
CA THR A 9 23.84 14.97 -3.26
C THR A 9 22.96 13.72 -3.32
N SER A 10 23.30 12.80 -4.23
CA SER A 10 22.68 11.48 -4.35
C SER A 10 23.02 10.60 -3.14
N ARG A 11 22.07 9.77 -2.70
CA ARG A 11 22.35 8.74 -1.68
C ARG A 11 23.26 7.66 -2.27
N PHE A 12 23.08 7.35 -3.55
CA PHE A 12 23.93 6.40 -4.27
C PHE A 12 25.17 7.11 -4.80
N THR A 13 26.34 6.61 -4.40
CA THR A 13 27.64 7.15 -4.85
C THR A 13 28.14 6.39 -6.07
N GLN A 14 29.19 6.87 -6.73
CA GLN A 14 29.78 6.15 -7.88
C GLN A 14 30.37 4.77 -7.51
N LEU A 15 30.46 4.45 -6.22
CA LEU A 15 30.91 3.17 -5.70
C LEU A 15 29.76 2.19 -5.44
N SER A 16 28.51 2.65 -5.38
CA SER A 16 27.38 1.74 -5.20
C SER A 16 27.12 0.95 -6.47
N THR A 17 26.89 -0.37 -6.32
CA THR A 17 26.58 -1.23 -7.47
C THR A 17 25.09 -1.16 -7.81
N ILE A 18 24.73 -1.60 -9.02
CA ILE A 18 23.32 -1.69 -9.42
C ILE A 18 22.54 -2.62 -8.48
N ASP A 19 23.16 -3.68 -7.95
CA ASP A 19 22.52 -4.59 -6.99
C ASP A 19 22.17 -3.88 -5.68
N ASP A 20 23.07 -3.02 -5.19
CA ASP A 20 22.81 -2.20 -3.99
C ASP A 20 21.65 -1.23 -4.22
N MET A 21 21.58 -0.61 -5.40
CA MET A 21 20.48 0.28 -5.77
C MET A 21 19.14 -0.46 -5.90
N LEU A 22 19.15 -1.67 -6.46
CA LEU A 22 17.96 -2.53 -6.59
C LEU A 22 17.41 -2.93 -5.22
N LYS A 23 18.28 -3.30 -4.27
CA LYS A 23 17.89 -3.61 -2.88
C LYS A 23 17.18 -2.44 -2.21
N GLU A 24 17.56 -1.22 -2.58
CA GLU A 24 16.96 0.01 -2.05
C GLU A 24 15.94 0.66 -3.02
N LEU A 25 15.50 -0.08 -4.05
CA LEU A 25 14.48 0.32 -5.03
C LEU A 25 14.78 1.66 -5.72
N PHE A 26 16.06 2.06 -5.82
CA PHE A 26 16.50 3.35 -6.36
C PHE A 26 15.89 4.57 -5.64
N ILE A 27 15.39 4.40 -4.42
CA ILE A 27 14.79 5.50 -3.66
C ILE A 27 15.91 6.43 -3.24
N GLU A 28 15.88 7.73 -3.56
CA GLU A 28 16.93 8.67 -3.10
C GLU A 28 16.62 9.21 -1.70
N GLN A 29 15.38 9.63 -1.48
CA GLN A 29 14.90 10.24 -0.24
C GLN A 29 13.50 9.75 0.11
N TRP A 30 13.29 9.50 1.39
CA TRP A 30 11.96 9.19 1.94
C TRP A 30 11.26 10.49 2.35
N ASN A 31 10.15 10.81 1.68
CA ASN A 31 9.30 11.91 2.08
C ASN A 31 7.98 11.36 2.64
N SER A 32 7.77 11.51 3.94
CA SER A 32 6.54 11.09 4.61
C SER A 32 5.37 12.07 4.41
N ASN A 33 5.66 13.31 3.99
CA ASN A 33 4.66 14.34 3.72
C ASN A 33 4.34 14.43 2.22
N VAL A 34 4.02 13.28 1.61
CA VAL A 34 3.59 13.23 0.21
C VAL A 34 2.07 13.14 0.14
N SER A 35 1.44 13.95 -0.72
CA SER A 35 0.03 13.79 -1.04
C SER A 35 -0.10 12.67 -2.06
N TYR A 36 -0.58 11.51 -1.61
CA TYR A 36 -0.84 10.36 -2.48
C TYR A 36 -1.88 10.72 -3.55
N ASP A 37 -2.92 11.49 -3.21
CA ASP A 37 -3.94 11.93 -4.17
C ASP A 37 -3.32 12.71 -5.33
N GLN A 38 -2.44 13.67 -5.04
CA GLN A 38 -1.75 14.45 -6.06
C GLN A 38 -0.80 13.57 -6.89
N TYR A 39 -0.11 12.63 -6.24
CA TYR A 39 0.80 11.71 -6.91
C TYR A 39 0.07 10.80 -7.92
N TYR A 40 -1.04 10.18 -7.51
CA TYR A 40 -1.83 9.33 -8.39
C TYR A 40 -2.56 10.12 -9.48
N ALA A 41 -3.01 11.34 -9.19
CA ALA A 41 -3.60 12.23 -10.19
C ALA A 41 -2.62 12.59 -11.31
N GLN A 42 -1.33 12.78 -10.99
CA GLN A 42 -0.29 13.03 -11.99
C GLN A 42 0.04 11.78 -12.82
N CYS A 43 0.05 10.61 -12.20
CA CYS A 43 0.35 9.35 -12.89
C CYS A 43 -0.81 8.83 -13.74
N ALA A 44 -2.05 9.28 -13.49
CA ALA A 44 -3.26 8.88 -14.21
C ALA A 44 -3.28 7.38 -14.56
N PRO A 45 -3.23 6.49 -13.55
CA PRO A 45 -3.09 5.06 -13.81
C PRO A 45 -4.32 4.51 -14.54
N ASP A 46 -4.10 3.75 -15.62
CA ASP A 46 -5.18 3.09 -16.38
C ASP A 46 -5.97 2.09 -15.53
N GLN A 47 -5.33 1.50 -14.52
CA GLN A 47 -5.93 0.55 -13.59
C GLN A 47 -5.41 0.79 -12.18
N CYS A 48 -6.32 0.89 -11.22
CA CYS A 48 -6.00 0.99 -9.80
C CYS A 48 -6.09 -0.41 -9.16
N SER A 49 -4.96 -0.94 -8.67
CA SER A 49 -4.95 -2.11 -7.80
C SER A 49 -4.92 -1.65 -6.34
N TYR A 50 -5.94 -1.96 -5.57
CA TYR A 50 -5.96 -1.71 -4.13
C TYR A 50 -5.92 -3.04 -3.39
N ILE A 51 -4.99 -3.16 -2.45
CA ILE A 51 -4.95 -4.32 -1.55
C ILE A 51 -6.02 -4.08 -0.49
N GLN A 52 -7.13 -4.80 -0.60
CA GLN A 52 -8.12 -4.87 0.48
C GLN A 52 -7.49 -5.64 1.64
N THR A 53 -6.87 -4.93 2.57
CA THR A 53 -6.48 -5.51 3.85
C THR A 53 -7.74 -5.73 4.68
N VAL A 54 -8.38 -6.89 4.50
CA VAL A 54 -9.50 -7.30 5.35
C VAL A 54 -8.90 -7.64 6.72
N GLN A 55 -8.73 -6.62 7.57
CA GLN A 55 -8.48 -6.86 8.98
C GLN A 55 -9.70 -7.60 9.51
N GLY A 56 -9.51 -8.81 10.05
CA GLY A 56 -10.59 -9.62 10.59
C GLY A 56 -11.36 -8.83 11.65
N ASN A 57 -12.47 -8.23 11.26
CA ASN A 57 -13.24 -7.37 12.13
C ASN A 57 -14.01 -8.26 13.12
N ALA A 58 -13.75 -8.09 14.42
CA ALA A 58 -14.42 -8.86 15.47
C ALA A 58 -15.96 -8.78 15.36
N ILE A 59 -16.49 -7.64 14.92
CA ILE A 59 -17.93 -7.45 14.68
C ILE A 59 -18.43 -8.42 13.62
N TYR A 60 -17.68 -8.59 12.53
CA TYR A 60 -18.03 -9.51 11.44
C TYR A 60 -18.08 -10.97 11.90
N ILE A 61 -17.14 -11.37 12.77
CA ILE A 61 -17.11 -12.72 13.36
C ILE A 61 -18.37 -12.93 14.23
N VAL A 62 -18.68 -11.97 15.11
CA VAL A 62 -19.83 -12.05 16.01
C VAL A 62 -21.15 -12.09 15.25
N THR A 63 -21.34 -11.21 14.25
CA THR A 63 -22.58 -11.20 13.44
C THR A 63 -22.76 -12.49 12.65
N THR A 64 -21.66 -13.10 12.18
CA THR A 64 -21.70 -14.38 11.48
C THR A 64 -22.17 -15.51 12.40
N ILE A 65 -21.65 -15.58 13.64
CA ILE A 65 -22.07 -16.59 14.62
C ILE A 65 -23.55 -16.42 14.98
N ILE A 66 -23.99 -15.19 15.25
CA ILE A 66 -25.39 -14.89 15.58
C ILE A 66 -26.30 -15.26 14.42
N GLY A 67 -25.95 -14.90 13.19
CA GLY A 67 -26.71 -15.24 11.99
C GLY A 67 -26.80 -16.74 11.76
N LEU A 68 -25.73 -17.49 12.02
CA LEU A 68 -25.69 -18.94 11.85
C LEU A 68 -26.56 -19.65 12.91
N VAL A 69 -26.44 -19.25 14.18
CA VAL A 69 -27.28 -19.80 15.27
C VAL A 69 -28.75 -19.44 15.03
N GLY A 70 -29.03 -18.17 14.73
CA GLY A 70 -30.39 -17.70 14.46
C GLY A 70 -31.02 -18.43 13.27
N GLY A 71 -30.30 -18.54 12.16
CA GLY A 71 -30.77 -19.24 10.96
C GLY A 71 -31.02 -20.73 11.23
N LEU A 72 -30.11 -21.41 11.92
CA LEU A 72 -30.27 -22.83 12.25
C LEU A 72 -31.50 -23.07 13.12
N LEU A 73 -31.73 -22.24 14.14
CA LEU A 73 -32.90 -22.34 15.01
C LEU A 73 -34.21 -22.12 14.24
N THR A 74 -34.25 -21.18 13.28
CA THR A 74 -35.46 -20.94 12.48
C THR A 74 -35.82 -22.08 11.54
N VAL A 75 -34.83 -22.84 11.04
CA VAL A 75 -35.07 -23.96 10.11
C VAL A 75 -35.46 -25.24 10.86
N LEU A 76 -35.02 -25.38 12.12
CA LEU A 76 -35.27 -26.59 12.93
C LEU A 76 -36.61 -26.60 13.68
N GLN A 77 -37.37 -25.50 13.62
CA GLN A 77 -38.63 -25.30 14.36
C GLN A 77 -39.83 -25.35 13.42
#